data_AF-A0A8X6GTL2-F1
#
_entry.id   AF-A0A8X6GTL2-F1
#
_cell.length_a   1.000
_cell.length_b   1.000
_cell.length_c   1.000
_cell.angle_alpha   90.00
_cell.angle_beta   90.00
_cell.angle_gamma   90.00
#
_symmetry.space_group_name_H-M   'P 1'
#
loop_
_entity.id
_entity.type
_entity.pdbx_description
1 polymer ?
#
loop_
_entity_poly.entity_id
_entity_poly.type
_entity_poly.pdbx_seq_one_letter_code
_entity_poly.pdbx_strand_id
1 'polypeptide(L)'
;MLTAGLFYKDTASKHDLVELTNVAYNVNSGYQTRYNICKDSKLMDLIGPLHFDLGNQSKFLINSVNLRIKLERNKDSFTMMSATHDFKMVIQHASLFVRKVQVAPSIMIGHETALGNGAIKMPIRRTEVKSFALSSGMQSITIPNAFIGQLLTRLIMGMVSNNAFNGDFPKNPFNFKHYDLTYLCVLDGNRMIPSKPFQPKFDGSNCYSRCYMSLFTDLGRYHKDQDINISFSEYKDGYTLFALDLTPDISADGMHESISRNGNLTIDLKFSKALPETVNLIVFSEYRNVIEIDKNRSIFTDY
;
A
#
# COMPACT_ATOMS: atom_id res chain seq x y z
N MET A 1 2.74 14.66 -10.90
CA MET A 1 1.49 14.06 -10.38
C MET A 1 1.52 13.97 -8.86
N LEU A 2 2.46 13.23 -8.27
CA LEU A 2 2.54 13.04 -6.81
C LEU A 2 2.71 14.34 -5.99
N THR A 3 3.48 15.30 -6.51
CA THR A 3 3.69 16.61 -5.86
C THR A 3 2.41 17.47 -5.76
N ALA A 4 1.44 17.27 -6.65
CA ALA A 4 0.13 17.95 -6.56
C ALA A 4 -0.71 17.44 -5.38
N GLY A 5 -0.41 16.23 -4.88
CA GLY A 5 -0.92 15.69 -3.63
C GLY A 5 0.02 15.89 -2.44
N LEU A 6 0.98 16.83 -2.54
CA LEU A 6 1.97 17.15 -1.50
C LEU A 6 2.95 16.01 -1.14
N PHE A 7 3.09 15.01 -2.02
CA PHE A 7 4.10 13.98 -1.81
C PHE A 7 5.49 14.50 -2.20
N TYR A 8 6.36 14.60 -1.21
CA TYR A 8 7.79 14.86 -1.35
C TYR A 8 8.55 13.78 -0.60
N LYS A 9 9.49 13.12 -1.28
CA LYS A 9 10.23 12.00 -0.71
C LYS A 9 11.03 12.44 0.51
N ASP A 10 10.90 11.71 1.60
CA ASP A 10 11.64 11.97 2.83
C ASP A 10 13.07 11.44 2.72
N THR A 11 14.01 12.11 3.40
CA THR A 11 15.41 11.68 3.37
C THR A 11 15.56 10.37 4.15
N ALA A 12 16.17 9.37 3.53
CA ALA A 12 16.48 8.10 4.17
C ALA A 12 17.20 8.29 5.52
N SER A 13 16.85 7.44 6.50
CA SER A 13 17.22 7.48 7.93
C SER A 13 16.69 8.66 8.75
N LYS A 14 16.00 9.62 8.12
CA LYS A 14 15.57 10.88 8.74
C LYS A 14 14.07 11.11 8.75
N HIS A 15 13.28 10.06 8.51
CA HIS A 15 11.83 10.14 8.42
C HIS A 15 11.17 10.80 9.64
N ASP A 16 11.67 10.53 10.85
CA ASP A 16 11.14 11.06 12.12
C ASP A 16 11.72 12.46 12.47
N LEU A 17 12.67 13.01 11.67
CA LEU A 17 13.27 14.31 11.97
C LEU A 17 12.34 15.45 11.55
N VAL A 18 11.86 16.19 12.55
CA VAL A 18 11.00 17.38 12.41
C VAL A 18 11.77 18.71 12.56
N GLU A 19 13.10 18.65 12.62
CA GLU A 19 13.94 19.85 12.78
C GLU A 19 14.07 20.65 11.48
N LEU A 20 14.03 21.98 11.60
CA LEU A 20 14.08 22.92 10.48
C LEU A 20 15.48 23.51 10.26
N THR A 21 16.36 23.40 11.24
CA THR A 21 17.69 24.04 11.22
C THR A 21 18.70 23.26 10.40
N ASN A 22 19.41 23.98 9.54
CA ASN A 22 20.52 23.50 8.70
C ASN A 22 21.77 23.16 9.53
N VAL A 23 21.66 22.21 10.46
CA VAL A 23 22.86 21.55 10.98
C VAL A 23 23.32 20.64 9.86
N ALA A 24 24.43 21.03 9.22
CA ALA A 24 24.98 20.41 8.02
C ALA A 24 24.73 18.89 7.99
N TYR A 25 23.90 18.45 7.03
CA TYR A 25 23.60 17.05 6.75
C TYR A 25 22.64 16.29 7.67
N ASN A 26 21.90 16.89 8.60
CA ASN A 26 20.92 16.16 9.43
C ASN A 26 19.46 16.61 9.25
N VAL A 27 19.00 16.80 8.01
CA VAL A 27 17.62 17.21 7.77
C VAL A 27 16.87 16.30 6.82
N ASN A 28 15.56 16.20 7.04
CA ASN A 28 14.59 15.58 6.14
C ASN A 28 14.10 16.62 5.11
N SER A 29 14.60 16.51 3.88
CA SER A 29 14.27 17.43 2.78
C SER A 29 12.80 17.40 2.38
N GLY A 30 12.17 16.22 2.45
CA GLY A 30 10.76 16.04 2.15
C GLY A 30 9.89 16.80 3.16
N TYR A 31 10.18 16.60 4.45
CA TYR A 31 9.51 17.33 5.53
C TYR A 31 9.69 18.85 5.42
N GLN A 32 10.92 19.34 5.22
CA GLN A 32 11.17 20.79 5.05
C GLN A 32 10.36 21.39 3.90
N THR A 33 10.26 20.68 2.78
CA THR A 33 9.50 21.17 1.62
C THR A 33 8.03 21.27 1.96
N ARG A 34 7.44 20.23 2.56
CA ARG A 34 6.04 20.24 3.03
C ARG A 34 5.79 21.33 4.07
N TYR A 35 6.71 21.48 5.03
CA TYR A 35 6.64 22.53 6.05
C TYR A 35 6.62 23.93 5.43
N ASN A 36 7.52 24.22 4.49
CA ASN A 36 7.62 25.53 3.85
C ASN A 36 6.37 25.92 3.05
N ILE A 37 5.65 24.94 2.53
CA ILE A 37 4.37 25.16 1.82
C ILE A 37 3.27 25.56 2.83
N CYS A 38 3.25 24.93 4.01
CA CYS A 38 2.14 25.02 4.96
C CYS A 38 2.40 25.95 6.18
N LYS A 39 3.62 26.46 6.34
CA LYS A 39 3.99 27.32 7.47
C LYS A 39 3.10 28.57 7.56
N ASP A 40 2.98 29.12 8.76
CA ASP A 40 2.14 30.30 9.05
C ASP A 40 0.65 30.08 8.72
N SER A 41 0.18 28.83 8.80
CA SER A 41 -1.19 28.43 8.49
C SER A 41 -1.64 28.80 7.07
N LYS A 42 -0.71 28.80 6.11
CA LYS A 42 -1.02 29.02 4.71
C LYS A 42 -1.97 27.96 4.17
N LEU A 43 -2.93 28.40 3.36
CA LEU A 43 -3.80 27.51 2.61
C LEU A 43 -2.99 26.76 1.56
N MET A 44 -3.22 25.46 1.47
CA MET A 44 -2.62 24.58 0.48
C MET A 44 -3.74 24.00 -0.39
N ASP A 45 -3.49 23.89 -1.70
CA ASP A 45 -4.37 23.22 -2.64
C ASP A 45 -3.81 21.84 -2.97
N LEU A 46 -4.66 20.81 -2.89
CA LEU A 46 -4.29 19.41 -3.06
C LEU A 46 -5.20 18.75 -4.09
N ILE A 47 -4.60 18.10 -5.07
CA ILE A 47 -5.33 17.31 -6.05
C ILE A 47 -4.64 15.97 -6.30
N GLY A 48 -5.43 14.91 -6.27
CA GLY A 48 -4.96 13.55 -6.51
C GLY A 48 -6.12 12.63 -6.89
N PRO A 49 -5.81 11.49 -7.54
CA PRO A 49 -6.82 10.46 -7.79
C PRO A 49 -7.29 9.86 -6.47
N LEU A 50 -8.56 9.46 -6.40
CA LEU A 50 -9.02 8.57 -5.34
C LEU A 50 -8.55 7.14 -5.65
N HIS A 51 -7.79 6.56 -4.73
CA HIS A 51 -7.33 5.19 -4.84
C HIS A 51 -8.37 4.24 -4.23
N PHE A 52 -9.14 3.56 -5.07
CA PHE A 52 -10.10 2.53 -4.68
C PHE A 52 -10.16 1.46 -5.76
N ASP A 53 -10.56 0.24 -5.40
CA ASP A 53 -10.43 -0.96 -6.24
C ASP A 53 -11.04 -0.81 -7.63
N LEU A 54 -12.26 -0.25 -7.71
CA LEU A 54 -12.96 -0.02 -8.98
C LEU A 54 -12.34 1.11 -9.83
N GLY A 55 -11.62 2.05 -9.21
CA GLY A 55 -10.90 3.12 -9.89
C GLY A 55 -9.60 2.66 -10.58
N ASN A 56 -9.13 1.45 -10.26
CA ASN A 56 -7.86 0.90 -10.75
C ASN A 56 -8.03 0.01 -12.00
N GLN A 57 -9.23 -0.09 -12.57
CA GLN A 57 -9.52 -0.90 -13.77
C GLN A 57 -9.97 -0.03 -14.96
N SER A 58 -9.81 -0.54 -16.18
CA SER A 58 -9.93 0.24 -17.43
C SER A 58 -11.35 0.41 -17.98
N LYS A 59 -12.33 -0.38 -17.51
CA LYS A 59 -13.73 -0.32 -17.93
C LYS A 59 -14.47 0.81 -17.24
N PHE A 60 -15.29 1.52 -17.99
CA PHE A 60 -16.16 2.56 -17.43
C PHE A 60 -17.40 1.96 -16.77
N LEU A 61 -17.90 2.63 -15.73
CA LEU A 61 -19.22 2.34 -15.18
C LEU A 61 -20.30 2.70 -16.20
N ILE A 62 -21.27 1.79 -16.38
CA ILE A 62 -22.41 2.04 -17.26
C ILE A 62 -23.40 3.04 -16.63
N ASN A 63 -24.27 3.59 -17.48
CA ASN A 63 -25.30 4.51 -17.05
C ASN A 63 -26.25 3.88 -16.02
N SER A 64 -26.77 4.73 -15.14
CA SER A 64 -27.75 4.39 -14.11
C SER A 64 -27.24 3.45 -13.00
N VAL A 65 -25.92 3.36 -12.82
CA VAL A 65 -25.30 2.73 -11.64
C VAL A 65 -25.00 3.78 -10.59
N ASN A 66 -25.55 3.61 -9.39
CA ASN A 66 -25.34 4.52 -8.27
C ASN A 66 -24.01 4.24 -7.58
N LEU A 67 -23.12 5.23 -7.53
CA LEU A 67 -21.87 5.18 -6.79
C LEU A 67 -21.96 6.10 -5.57
N ARG A 68 -21.76 5.54 -4.37
CA ARG A 68 -21.65 6.30 -3.12
C ARG A 68 -20.21 6.22 -2.61
N ILE A 69 -19.57 7.37 -2.48
CA ILE A 69 -18.21 7.49 -1.92
C ILE A 69 -18.32 8.15 -0.54
N LYS A 70 -17.81 7.46 0.48
CA LYS A 70 -17.67 8.00 1.84
C LYS A 70 -16.18 8.13 2.14
N LEU A 71 -15.74 9.33 2.49
CA LEU A 71 -14.36 9.60 2.88
C LEU A 71 -14.33 9.90 4.38
N GLU A 72 -13.54 9.14 5.12
CA GLU A 72 -13.30 9.35 6.54
C GLU A 72 -11.90 9.89 6.74
N ARG A 73 -11.78 10.93 7.56
CA ARG A 73 -10.50 11.58 7.81
C ARG A 73 -9.81 10.95 9.01
N ASN A 74 -8.52 10.67 8.87
CA ASN A 74 -7.66 10.24 9.97
C ASN A 74 -7.40 11.36 10.99
N LYS A 75 -6.96 10.97 12.19
CA LYS A 75 -6.56 11.88 13.27
C LYS A 75 -5.41 12.79 12.83
N ASP A 76 -5.38 13.99 13.40
CA ASP A 76 -4.38 15.01 13.07
C ASP A 76 -2.96 14.55 13.37
N SER A 77 -2.78 13.80 14.47
CA SER A 77 -1.52 13.18 14.88
C SER A 77 -0.99 12.14 13.88
N PHE A 78 -1.83 11.58 13.01
CA PHE A 78 -1.41 10.68 11.95
C PHE A 78 -1.11 11.44 10.65
N THR A 79 -1.92 12.45 10.34
CA THR A 79 -1.84 13.16 9.05
C THR A 79 -0.75 14.22 8.98
N MET A 80 -0.20 14.66 10.12
CA MET A 80 0.76 15.75 10.20
C MET A 80 1.95 15.38 11.08
N MET A 81 3.08 16.00 10.79
CA MET A 81 4.30 15.87 11.57
C MET A 81 4.71 17.21 12.18
N SER A 82 5.05 17.21 13.46
CA SER A 82 5.41 18.40 14.22
C SER A 82 6.21 18.04 15.48
N ALA A 83 7.05 18.98 15.94
CA ALA A 83 7.69 18.88 17.25
C ALA A 83 6.72 19.19 18.41
N THR A 84 5.68 20.00 18.15
CA THR A 84 4.65 20.38 19.12
C THR A 84 3.28 19.81 18.74
N HIS A 85 2.38 19.72 19.71
CA HIS A 85 1.06 19.09 19.57
C HIS A 85 -0.07 20.08 19.24
N ASP A 86 0.28 21.33 18.91
CA ASP A 86 -0.67 22.46 18.86
C ASP A 86 -1.30 22.69 17.49
N PHE A 87 -0.97 21.85 16.51
CA PHE A 87 -1.42 22.01 15.13
C PHE A 87 -2.60 21.10 14.81
N LYS A 88 -3.54 21.63 14.04
CA LYS A 88 -4.67 20.90 13.48
C LYS A 88 -4.81 21.16 11.99
N MET A 89 -5.25 20.16 11.24
CA MET A 89 -5.58 20.34 9.82
C MET A 89 -7.08 20.69 9.69
N VAL A 90 -7.44 21.62 8.82
CA VAL A 90 -8.85 21.98 8.57
C VAL A 90 -9.10 21.93 7.08
N ILE A 91 -10.08 21.14 6.65
CA ILE A 91 -10.51 21.09 5.26
C ILE A 91 -11.47 22.26 5.04
N GLN A 92 -11.05 23.26 4.26
CA GLN A 92 -11.87 24.43 3.93
C GLN A 92 -12.89 24.09 2.84
N HIS A 93 -12.41 23.49 1.76
CA HIS A 93 -13.21 23.08 0.61
C HIS A 93 -12.75 21.72 0.11
N ALA A 94 -13.70 20.90 -0.33
CA ALA A 94 -13.45 19.63 -0.99
C ALA A 94 -14.33 19.53 -2.23
N SER A 95 -13.76 19.06 -3.34
CA SER A 95 -14.47 18.89 -4.61
C SER A 95 -14.05 17.60 -5.28
N LEU A 96 -15.01 16.90 -5.89
CA LEU A 96 -14.77 15.66 -6.63
C LEU A 96 -15.00 15.91 -8.11
N PHE A 97 -13.96 15.69 -8.91
CA PHE A 97 -14.02 15.78 -10.37
C PHE A 97 -14.21 14.39 -10.97
N VAL A 98 -15.33 14.17 -11.66
CA VAL A 98 -15.64 12.89 -12.33
C VAL A 98 -15.75 13.12 -13.83
N ARG A 99 -14.99 12.34 -14.61
CA ARG A 99 -15.07 12.37 -16.08
C ARG A 99 -16.20 11.47 -16.55
N LYS A 100 -17.14 12.02 -17.33
CA LYS A 100 -18.19 11.27 -18.03
C LYS A 100 -17.82 11.11 -19.50
N VAL A 101 -18.08 9.94 -20.06
CA VAL A 101 -17.85 9.65 -21.47
C VAL A 101 -19.20 9.72 -22.20
N GLN A 102 -19.28 10.54 -23.25
CA GLN A 102 -20.45 10.59 -24.12
C GLN A 102 -20.30 9.52 -25.21
N VAL A 103 -21.29 8.63 -25.30
CA VAL A 103 -21.32 7.53 -26.27
C VAL A 103 -22.43 7.77 -27.29
N ALA A 104 -22.25 7.25 -28.51
CA ALA A 104 -23.28 7.32 -29.53
C ALA A 104 -24.54 6.52 -29.12
N PRO A 105 -25.76 6.94 -29.50
CA PRO A 105 -26.99 6.23 -29.12
C PRO A 105 -27.02 4.76 -29.54
N SER A 106 -26.42 4.40 -30.67
CA SER A 106 -26.31 3.00 -31.13
C SER A 106 -25.54 2.12 -30.16
N ILE A 107 -24.51 2.64 -29.49
CA ILE A 107 -23.72 1.94 -28.48
C ILE A 107 -24.54 1.73 -27.21
N MET A 108 -25.34 2.73 -26.81
CA MET A 108 -26.23 2.59 -25.65
C MET A 108 -27.26 1.48 -25.86
N ILE A 109 -27.90 1.43 -27.03
CA ILE A 109 -28.84 0.35 -27.39
C ILE A 109 -28.12 -1.01 -27.42
N GLY A 110 -26.89 -1.04 -27.95
CA GLY A 110 -26.06 -2.24 -27.94
C GLY A 110 -25.77 -2.75 -26.53
N HIS A 111 -25.45 -1.86 -25.59
CA HIS A 111 -25.25 -2.22 -24.19
C HIS A 111 -26.51 -2.79 -23.53
N GLU A 112 -27.69 -2.18 -23.74
CA GLU A 112 -28.96 -2.71 -23.21
C GLU A 112 -29.31 -4.08 -23.80
N THR A 113 -29.04 -4.28 -25.09
CA THR A 113 -29.26 -5.57 -25.74
C THR A 113 -28.32 -6.64 -25.18
N ALA A 114 -27.04 -6.31 -24.99
CA ALA A 114 -26.06 -7.22 -24.40
C ALA A 114 -26.39 -7.58 -22.94
N LEU A 115 -26.87 -6.61 -22.15
CA LEU A 115 -27.36 -6.83 -20.79
C LEU A 115 -28.58 -7.76 -20.73
N GLY A 116 -29.35 -7.86 -21.81
CA GLY A 116 -30.41 -8.87 -21.96
C GLY A 116 -29.89 -10.31 -22.04
N ASN A 117 -28.65 -10.51 -22.47
CA ASN A 117 -28.03 -11.83 -22.64
C ASN A 117 -27.11 -12.22 -21.48
N GLY A 118 -26.55 -11.26 -20.74
CA GLY A 118 -25.67 -11.53 -19.61
C GLY A 118 -25.21 -10.28 -18.86
N ALA A 119 -24.74 -10.47 -17.63
CA ALA A 119 -24.22 -9.39 -16.79
C ALA A 119 -22.87 -8.86 -17.30
N ILE A 120 -22.62 -7.57 -17.08
CA ILE A 120 -21.32 -6.97 -17.33
C ILE A 120 -20.37 -7.40 -16.22
N LYS A 121 -19.21 -7.94 -16.61
CA LYS A 121 -18.15 -8.35 -15.69
C LYS A 121 -17.05 -7.30 -15.65
N MET A 122 -16.76 -6.75 -14.48
CA MET A 122 -15.72 -5.76 -14.24
C MET A 122 -14.65 -6.39 -13.33
N PRO A 123 -13.49 -6.78 -13.87
CA PRO A 123 -12.40 -7.30 -13.05
C PRO A 123 -11.84 -6.16 -12.20
N ILE A 124 -11.66 -6.43 -10.92
CA ILE A 124 -11.06 -5.51 -9.95
C ILE A 124 -9.85 -6.15 -9.29
N ARG A 125 -8.90 -5.31 -8.87
CA ARG A 125 -7.86 -5.69 -7.92
C ARG A 125 -8.33 -5.20 -6.56
N ARG A 126 -8.96 -6.08 -5.79
CA ARG A 126 -9.41 -5.75 -4.44
C ARG A 126 -8.19 -5.63 -3.54
N THR A 127 -8.12 -4.55 -2.78
CA THR A 127 -7.02 -4.30 -1.85
C THR A 127 -7.53 -4.37 -0.42
N GLU A 128 -6.76 -5.00 0.45
CA GLU A 128 -7.04 -5.05 1.89
C GLU A 128 -5.75 -4.80 2.67
N VAL A 129 -5.86 -4.10 3.80
CA VAL A 129 -4.72 -3.83 4.69
C VAL A 129 -5.03 -4.41 6.05
N LYS A 130 -4.19 -5.34 6.50
CA LYS A 130 -4.23 -5.88 7.86
C LYS A 130 -2.99 -5.46 8.63
N SER A 131 -3.15 -5.25 9.93
CA SER A 131 -2.04 -4.94 10.83
C SER A 131 -1.96 -6.00 11.93
N PHE A 132 -0.75 -6.46 12.23
CA PHE A 132 -0.48 -7.38 13.33
C PHE A 132 0.48 -6.71 14.33
N ALA A 133 0.07 -6.62 15.59
CA ALA A 133 0.89 -6.07 16.65
C ALA A 133 1.91 -7.12 17.13
N LEU A 134 3.19 -6.78 17.04
CA LEU A 134 4.34 -7.58 17.43
C LEU A 134 4.89 -7.02 18.74
N SER A 135 4.83 -7.82 19.81
CA SER A 135 5.27 -7.38 21.14
C SER A 135 6.78 -7.16 21.20
N SER A 136 7.19 -6.16 22.00
CA SER A 136 8.60 -5.95 22.34
C SER A 136 9.22 -7.19 22.99
N GLY A 137 10.51 -7.40 22.80
CA GLY A 137 11.24 -8.54 23.39
C GLY A 137 11.25 -9.79 22.51
N MET A 138 10.36 -9.90 21.51
CA MET A 138 10.29 -11.06 20.63
C MET A 138 11.44 -11.08 19.60
N GLN A 139 11.98 -12.27 19.32
CA GLN A 139 12.98 -12.51 18.26
C GLN A 139 12.49 -13.44 17.16
N SER A 140 11.48 -14.26 17.44
CA SER A 140 10.85 -15.18 16.49
C SER A 140 9.34 -15.05 16.65
N ILE A 141 8.65 -14.79 15.54
CA ILE A 141 7.22 -14.54 15.52
C ILE A 141 6.61 -15.34 14.38
N THR A 142 5.59 -16.11 14.71
CA THR A 142 4.73 -16.79 13.75
C THR A 142 3.33 -16.23 13.91
N ILE A 143 2.76 -15.71 12.82
CA ILE A 143 1.38 -15.22 12.76
C ILE A 143 0.56 -16.29 12.05
N PRO A 144 -0.03 -17.24 12.79
CA PRO A 144 -0.85 -18.29 12.20
C PRO A 144 -2.12 -17.67 11.64
N ASN A 145 -2.61 -18.23 10.53
CA ASN A 145 -3.88 -17.85 9.94
C ASN A 145 -4.03 -16.35 9.65
N ALA A 146 -2.95 -15.69 9.22
CA ALA A 146 -2.95 -14.28 8.86
C ALA A 146 -4.01 -13.96 7.79
N PHE A 147 -4.20 -14.87 6.84
CA PHE A 147 -5.26 -14.79 5.82
C PHE A 147 -5.91 -16.16 5.64
N ILE A 148 -7.24 -16.19 5.73
CA ILE A 148 -8.07 -17.39 5.54
C ILE A 148 -9.06 -17.08 4.42
N GLY A 149 -9.30 -18.07 3.54
CA GLY A 149 -10.29 -17.96 2.47
C GLY A 149 -9.61 -17.83 1.12
N GLN A 150 -10.10 -16.95 0.26
CA GLN A 150 -9.49 -16.69 -1.05
C GLN A 150 -8.01 -16.33 -0.87
N LEU A 151 -7.13 -16.99 -1.62
CA LEU A 151 -5.72 -16.68 -1.62
C LEU A 151 -5.47 -15.38 -2.38
N LEU A 152 -4.67 -14.55 -1.74
CA LEU A 152 -4.10 -13.34 -2.28
C LEU A 152 -3.27 -13.62 -3.52
N THR A 153 -3.25 -12.66 -4.44
CA THR A 153 -2.33 -12.66 -5.60
C THR A 153 -1.01 -11.99 -5.25
N ARG A 154 -1.03 -10.97 -4.39
CA ARG A 154 0.17 -10.25 -3.97
C ARG A 154 0.08 -9.85 -2.50
N LEU A 155 1.24 -9.82 -1.87
CA LEU A 155 1.41 -9.42 -0.48
C LEU A 155 2.59 -8.45 -0.35
N ILE A 156 2.39 -7.31 0.30
CA ILE A 156 3.42 -6.32 0.62
C ILE A 156 3.44 -6.12 2.13
N MET A 157 4.59 -6.33 2.74
CA MET A 157 4.79 -6.18 4.19
C MET A 157 5.69 -5.01 4.50
N GLY A 158 5.32 -4.23 5.50
CA GLY A 158 6.14 -3.19 6.10
C GLY A 158 5.98 -3.19 7.61
N MET A 159 7.04 -2.84 8.32
CA MET A 159 7.02 -2.74 9.78
C MET A 159 7.21 -1.29 10.21
N VAL A 160 6.34 -0.82 11.09
CA VAL A 160 6.38 0.53 11.64
C VAL A 160 6.23 0.49 13.16
N SER A 161 6.71 1.51 13.86
CA SER A 161 6.52 1.57 15.31
C SER A 161 5.04 1.70 15.66
N ASN A 162 4.64 1.16 16.82
CA ASN A 162 3.25 1.26 17.25
C ASN A 162 2.77 2.71 17.44
N ASN A 163 3.66 3.60 17.88
CA ASN A 163 3.34 5.02 18.04
C ASN A 163 3.09 5.69 16.68
N ALA A 164 3.92 5.42 15.68
CA ALA A 164 3.74 5.96 14.33
C ALA A 164 2.43 5.47 13.70
N PHE A 165 2.10 4.18 13.84
CA PHE A 165 0.87 3.60 13.32
C PHE A 165 -0.40 4.24 13.89
N ASN A 166 -0.42 4.49 15.21
CA ASN A 166 -1.57 5.10 15.88
C ASN A 166 -1.65 6.62 15.72
N GLY A 167 -0.61 7.24 15.14
CA GLY A 167 -0.46 8.67 14.95
C GLY A 167 0.18 9.35 16.15
N ASP A 168 1.41 9.82 15.96
CA ASP A 168 2.21 10.56 16.93
C ASP A 168 2.96 11.66 16.17
N PHE A 169 2.85 12.93 16.59
CA PHE A 169 3.32 14.09 15.83
C PHE A 169 4.82 14.04 15.42
N PRO A 170 5.76 13.61 16.29
CA PRO A 170 7.17 13.49 15.90
C PRO A 170 7.50 12.21 15.12
N LYS A 171 6.52 11.35 14.84
CA LYS A 171 6.75 10.05 14.19
C LYS A 171 6.11 9.99 12.81
N ASN A 172 6.82 9.36 11.89
CA ASN A 172 6.33 9.21 10.52
C ASN A 172 5.69 7.82 10.33
N PRO A 173 4.38 7.74 9.99
CA PRO A 173 3.70 6.46 9.76
C PRO A 173 4.20 5.70 8.51
N PHE A 174 4.99 6.34 7.66
CA PHE A 174 5.59 5.75 6.46
C PHE A 174 7.09 5.42 6.62
N ASN A 175 7.61 5.49 7.85
CA ASN A 175 8.98 5.06 8.17
C ASN A 175 9.05 3.54 8.35
N PHE A 176 9.18 2.81 7.24
CA PHE A 176 9.22 1.35 7.23
C PHE A 176 10.61 0.83 7.63
N LYS A 177 10.72 0.37 8.87
CA LYS A 177 11.98 -0.09 9.48
C LYS A 177 12.15 -1.60 9.28
N HIS A 178 13.40 -2.03 9.16
CA HIS A 178 13.74 -3.46 9.06
C HIS A 178 13.78 -4.19 10.41
N TYR A 179 13.94 -3.49 11.53
CA TYR A 179 14.04 -4.06 12.90
C TYR A 179 15.03 -5.23 13.04
N ASP A 180 16.13 -5.19 12.27
CA ASP A 180 17.12 -6.27 12.19
C ASP A 180 16.55 -7.65 11.80
N LEU A 181 15.52 -7.68 10.94
CA LEU A 181 14.95 -8.89 10.37
C LEU A 181 16.02 -9.73 9.66
N THR A 182 16.02 -11.03 9.93
CA THR A 182 16.96 -12.02 9.36
C THR A 182 16.27 -13.18 8.66
N TYR A 183 14.97 -13.34 8.86
CA TYR A 183 14.18 -14.38 8.22
C TYR A 183 12.77 -13.87 7.94
N LEU A 184 12.30 -14.07 6.71
CA LEU A 184 10.91 -13.84 6.34
C LEU A 184 10.45 -14.92 5.36
N CYS A 185 9.31 -15.53 5.68
CA CYS A 185 8.62 -16.48 4.82
C CYS A 185 7.10 -16.37 5.01
N VAL A 186 6.35 -16.65 3.95
CA VAL A 186 4.91 -16.89 4.01
C VAL A 186 4.67 -18.36 3.73
N LEU A 187 3.84 -19.00 4.54
CA LEU A 187 3.49 -20.42 4.44
C LEU A 187 2.05 -20.54 3.92
N ASP A 188 1.87 -21.21 2.79
CA ASP A 188 0.57 -21.70 2.30
C ASP A 188 0.47 -23.19 2.67
N GLY A 189 -0.14 -23.47 3.84
CA GLY A 189 -0.07 -24.79 4.47
C GLY A 189 1.40 -25.20 4.74
N ASN A 190 1.88 -26.24 4.05
CA ASN A 190 3.25 -26.74 4.18
C ASN A 190 4.21 -26.15 3.13
N ARG A 191 3.72 -25.28 2.23
CA ARG A 191 4.54 -24.69 1.16
C ARG A 191 5.08 -23.33 1.58
N MET A 192 6.39 -23.18 1.55
CA MET A 192 7.07 -21.88 1.74
C MET A 192 7.02 -21.03 0.47
N ILE A 193 6.70 -19.75 0.65
CA ILE A 193 6.72 -18.71 -0.37
C ILE A 193 7.48 -17.49 0.22
N PRO A 194 8.65 -17.14 -0.33
CA PRO A 194 9.34 -17.79 -1.43
C PRO A 194 9.90 -19.16 -1.01
N SER A 195 10.12 -20.06 -1.98
CA SER A 195 10.62 -21.43 -1.73
C SER A 195 11.93 -21.48 -0.94
N LYS A 196 12.80 -20.48 -1.18
CA LYS A 196 13.89 -20.11 -0.29
C LYS A 196 13.45 -18.86 0.47
N PRO A 197 13.27 -18.90 1.80
CA PRO A 197 12.92 -17.74 2.60
C PRO A 197 13.86 -16.55 2.36
N PHE A 198 13.38 -15.34 2.62
CA PHE A 198 14.27 -14.19 2.65
C PHE A 198 15.15 -14.27 3.90
N GLN A 199 16.44 -14.02 3.71
CA GLN A 199 17.42 -13.98 4.79
C GLN A 199 18.32 -12.74 4.70
N PRO A 200 17.73 -11.53 4.81
CA PRO A 200 18.49 -10.30 4.68
C PRO A 200 19.46 -10.12 5.86
N LYS A 201 20.57 -9.43 5.61
CA LYS A 201 21.44 -8.88 6.65
C LYS A 201 21.60 -7.38 6.45
N PHE A 202 21.10 -6.62 7.40
CA PHE A 202 21.15 -5.15 7.40
C PHE A 202 22.35 -4.58 8.15
N ASP A 203 23.27 -5.45 8.59
CA ASP A 203 24.55 -5.07 9.17
C ASP A 203 25.51 -4.47 8.11
N GLY A 204 26.78 -4.31 8.46
CA GLY A 204 27.80 -3.77 7.55
C GLY A 204 27.95 -4.54 6.22
N SER A 205 27.48 -5.79 6.13
CA SER A 205 27.52 -6.58 4.89
C SER A 205 26.49 -6.15 3.85
N ASN A 206 25.41 -5.46 4.26
CA ASN A 206 24.31 -5.02 3.38
C ASN A 206 23.75 -6.11 2.45
N CYS A 207 23.66 -7.36 2.92
CA CYS A 207 23.15 -8.50 2.15
C CYS A 207 21.60 -8.52 2.13
N TYR A 208 20.96 -7.55 1.48
CA TYR A 208 19.50 -7.47 1.32
C TYR A 208 19.03 -7.26 -0.13
N SER A 209 19.93 -7.42 -1.11
CA SER A 209 19.66 -7.25 -2.56
C SER A 209 18.46 -8.03 -3.06
N ARG A 210 18.25 -9.26 -2.58
CA ARG A 210 17.10 -10.08 -2.96
C ARG A 210 15.76 -9.49 -2.49
N CYS A 211 15.73 -8.91 -1.29
CA CYS A 211 14.51 -8.27 -0.77
C CYS A 211 14.23 -6.96 -1.52
N TYR A 212 15.26 -6.16 -1.78
CA TYR A 212 15.13 -4.96 -2.60
C TYR A 212 14.66 -5.28 -4.03
N MET A 213 15.24 -6.30 -4.67
CA MET A 213 14.85 -6.73 -6.01
C MET A 213 13.40 -7.23 -6.07
N SER A 214 12.88 -7.82 -4.98
CA SER A 214 11.49 -8.30 -4.95
C SER A 214 10.48 -7.17 -5.09
N LEU A 215 10.82 -5.93 -4.69
CA LEU A 215 9.98 -4.76 -4.96
C LEU A 215 9.80 -4.49 -6.46
N PHE A 216 10.72 -4.91 -7.31
CA PHE A 216 10.59 -4.74 -8.75
C PHE A 216 9.95 -5.97 -9.40
N THR A 217 10.42 -7.17 -9.06
CA THR A 217 9.95 -8.41 -9.68
C THR A 217 8.51 -8.72 -9.27
N ASP A 218 8.20 -8.67 -7.98
CA ASP A 218 6.95 -9.20 -7.44
C ASP A 218 5.82 -8.14 -7.53
N LEU A 219 6.17 -6.86 -7.63
CA LEU A 219 5.24 -5.79 -8.01
C LEU A 219 4.99 -5.72 -9.53
N GLY A 220 5.67 -6.55 -10.33
CA GLY A 220 5.53 -6.55 -11.79
C GLY A 220 6.07 -5.28 -12.46
N ARG A 221 7.01 -4.59 -11.82
CA ARG A 221 7.67 -3.37 -12.34
C ARG A 221 8.98 -3.67 -13.06
N TYR A 222 9.52 -4.87 -12.87
CA TYR A 222 10.73 -5.32 -13.55
C TYR A 222 10.53 -5.28 -15.08
N HIS A 223 11.45 -4.65 -15.81
CA HIS A 223 11.37 -4.34 -17.25
C HIS A 223 10.23 -3.41 -17.69
N LYS A 224 9.59 -2.69 -16.75
CA LYS A 224 8.72 -1.56 -17.09
C LYS A 224 9.49 -0.27 -16.82
N ASP A 225 9.29 0.77 -17.63
CA ASP A 225 9.89 2.10 -17.45
C ASP A 225 9.26 2.86 -16.27
N GLN A 226 9.09 2.18 -15.13
CA GLN A 226 8.40 2.65 -13.94
C GLN A 226 9.27 2.36 -12.72
N ASP A 227 9.86 3.43 -12.20
CA ASP A 227 10.63 3.40 -10.97
C ASP A 227 9.70 3.47 -9.74
N ILE A 228 10.10 2.83 -8.64
CA ILE A 228 9.45 2.90 -7.34
C ILE A 228 9.99 4.06 -6.49
N ASN A 229 10.98 4.82 -6.99
CA ASN A 229 11.61 5.97 -6.34
C ASN A 229 12.24 5.60 -4.98
N ILE A 230 12.81 4.40 -4.87
CA ILE A 230 13.58 3.91 -3.72
C ILE A 230 14.86 3.31 -4.27
N SER A 231 16.01 3.86 -3.89
CA SER A 231 17.31 3.30 -4.26
C SER A 231 17.75 2.17 -3.32
N PHE A 232 18.69 1.35 -3.77
CA PHE A 232 19.25 0.26 -2.97
C PHE A 232 19.82 0.73 -1.63
N SER A 233 20.50 1.88 -1.60
CA SER A 233 21.06 2.44 -0.36
C SER A 233 19.99 2.97 0.59
N GLU A 234 18.90 3.53 0.08
CA GLU A 234 17.82 4.08 0.90
C GLU A 234 16.90 2.99 1.46
N TYR A 235 16.81 1.83 0.80
CA TYR A 235 15.91 0.74 1.15
C TYR A 235 16.00 0.32 2.62
N LYS A 236 17.22 0.16 3.15
CA LYS A 236 17.43 -0.22 4.57
C LYS A 236 17.09 0.90 5.56
N ASP A 237 17.05 2.14 5.10
CA ASP A 237 17.04 3.34 5.93
C ASP A 237 15.62 3.96 5.99
N GLY A 238 14.61 3.14 6.25
CA GLY A 238 13.21 3.57 6.43
C GLY A 238 12.28 3.33 5.22
N TYR A 239 12.78 2.64 4.19
CA TYR A 239 12.00 2.23 3.02
C TYR A 239 11.92 0.70 2.88
N THR A 240 12.03 -0.04 3.98
CA THR A 240 12.11 -1.50 3.97
C THR A 240 10.71 -2.11 3.83
N LEU A 241 10.33 -2.41 2.59
CA LEU A 241 9.12 -3.15 2.24
C LEU A 241 9.47 -4.50 1.62
N PHE A 242 8.68 -5.52 1.90
CA PHE A 242 8.85 -6.85 1.32
C PHE A 242 7.66 -7.18 0.45
N ALA A 243 7.87 -7.30 -0.85
CA ALA A 243 6.84 -7.72 -1.79
C ALA A 243 6.99 -9.22 -2.10
N LEU A 244 5.84 -9.89 -2.23
CA LEU A 244 5.69 -11.29 -2.63
C LEU A 244 4.55 -11.43 -3.64
N ASP A 245 4.85 -12.06 -4.77
CA ASP A 245 3.85 -12.55 -5.71
C ASP A 245 3.48 -13.99 -5.31
N LEU A 246 2.18 -14.22 -5.07
CA LEU A 246 1.64 -15.49 -4.62
C LEU A 246 0.97 -16.27 -5.76
N THR A 247 0.94 -15.70 -6.97
CA THR A 247 0.44 -16.40 -8.16
C THR A 247 1.36 -17.56 -8.54
N PRO A 248 0.81 -18.70 -9.00
CA PRO A 248 1.62 -19.86 -9.39
C PRO A 248 2.64 -19.59 -10.50
N ASP A 249 2.33 -18.63 -11.37
CA ASP A 249 3.12 -18.24 -12.54
C ASP A 249 3.95 -16.97 -12.32
N ILE A 250 3.93 -16.38 -11.11
CA ILE A 250 4.63 -15.14 -10.76
C ILE A 250 4.25 -14.01 -11.73
N SER A 251 2.96 -13.93 -12.05
CA SER A 251 2.40 -12.98 -12.99
C SER A 251 1.18 -12.26 -12.42
N ALA A 252 1.26 -11.82 -11.15
CA ALA A 252 0.20 -11.01 -10.52
C ALA A 252 -0.13 -9.72 -11.29
N ASP A 253 0.76 -9.24 -12.16
CA ASP A 253 0.51 -8.11 -13.06
C ASP A 253 0.26 -8.50 -14.53
N GLY A 254 0.26 -9.79 -14.86
CA GLY A 254 0.00 -10.32 -16.19
C GLY A 254 -1.48 -10.36 -16.55
N MET A 255 -1.76 -10.58 -17.85
CA MET A 255 -3.12 -10.73 -18.39
C MET A 255 -3.71 -12.12 -18.14
N HIS A 256 -2.88 -13.08 -17.74
CA HIS A 256 -3.32 -14.42 -17.42
C HIS A 256 -3.99 -14.45 -16.04
N GLU A 257 -5.20 -15.02 -15.96
CA GLU A 257 -5.93 -15.19 -14.72
C GLU A 257 -5.71 -16.61 -14.18
N SER A 258 -4.86 -16.71 -13.16
CA SER A 258 -4.75 -17.93 -12.38
C SER A 258 -6.07 -18.22 -11.66
N ILE A 259 -6.43 -19.50 -11.57
CA ILE A 259 -7.63 -19.95 -10.85
C ILE A 259 -7.56 -19.47 -9.40
N SER A 260 -8.64 -18.84 -8.93
CA SER A 260 -8.80 -18.47 -7.53
C SER A 260 -8.80 -19.74 -6.66
N ARG A 261 -7.94 -19.76 -5.64
CA ARG A 261 -7.80 -20.90 -4.72
C ARG A 261 -8.11 -20.43 -3.32
N ASN A 262 -8.70 -21.30 -2.51
CA ASN A 262 -8.83 -21.05 -1.08
C ASN A 262 -7.65 -21.67 -0.34
N GLY A 263 -7.19 -20.99 0.70
CA GLY A 263 -6.06 -21.42 1.49
C GLY A 263 -5.95 -20.67 2.80
N ASN A 264 -4.82 -20.89 3.45
CA ASN A 264 -4.54 -20.35 4.76
C ASN A 264 -3.07 -19.94 4.83
N LEU A 265 -2.82 -18.65 4.98
CA LEU A 265 -1.48 -18.09 4.98
C LEU A 265 -1.01 -17.84 6.41
N THR A 266 0.18 -18.35 6.73
CA THR A 266 0.92 -18.07 7.96
C THR A 266 2.15 -17.23 7.63
N ILE A 267 2.45 -16.21 8.43
CA ILE A 267 3.63 -15.35 8.24
C ILE A 267 4.66 -15.68 9.32
N ASP A 268 5.88 -16.00 8.91
CA ASP A 268 7.00 -16.28 9.81
C ASP A 268 8.09 -15.23 9.68
N LEU A 269 8.46 -14.65 10.83
CA LEU A 269 9.45 -13.59 10.97
C LEU A 269 10.49 -13.98 12.03
N LYS A 270 11.77 -13.75 11.74
CA LYS A 270 12.83 -13.80 12.77
C LYS A 270 13.74 -12.60 12.68
N PHE A 271 14.21 -12.16 13.82
CA PHE A 271 15.03 -10.97 14.02
C PHE A 271 16.35 -11.37 14.67
N SER A 272 17.44 -10.68 14.33
CA SER A 272 18.74 -10.94 14.99
C SER A 272 18.79 -10.42 16.43
N LYS A 273 17.94 -9.43 16.76
CA LYS A 273 17.80 -8.86 18.09
C LYS A 273 16.34 -8.86 18.50
N ALA A 274 16.10 -8.82 19.81
CA ALA A 274 14.75 -8.67 20.33
C ALA A 274 14.16 -7.32 19.88
N LEU A 275 12.88 -7.32 19.50
CA LEU A 275 12.20 -6.08 19.12
C LEU A 275 12.30 -5.05 20.27
N PRO A 276 12.82 -3.84 20.02
CA PRO A 276 13.07 -2.86 21.08
C PRO A 276 11.78 -2.19 21.59
N GLU A 277 10.72 -2.25 20.79
CA GLU A 277 9.42 -1.65 21.05
C GLU A 277 8.32 -2.53 20.44
N THR A 278 7.05 -2.22 20.73
CA THR A 278 5.93 -2.84 20.01
C THR A 278 5.90 -2.33 18.56
N VAL A 279 5.85 -3.25 17.61
CA VAL A 279 5.91 -2.97 16.17
C VAL A 279 4.61 -3.41 15.52
N ASN A 280 4.06 -2.62 14.60
CA ASN A 280 2.96 -3.08 13.74
C ASN A 280 3.53 -3.58 12.42
N LEU A 281 3.27 -4.86 12.12
CA LEU A 281 3.43 -5.40 10.78
C LEU A 281 2.18 -5.05 9.97
N ILE A 282 2.34 -4.14 9.03
CA ILE A 282 1.31 -3.79 8.05
C ILE A 282 1.46 -4.72 6.85
N VAL A 283 0.37 -5.38 6.49
CA VAL A 283 0.28 -6.28 5.34
C VAL A 283 -0.75 -5.73 4.39
N PHE A 284 -0.29 -5.18 3.27
CA PHE A 284 -1.11 -4.80 2.14
C PHE A 284 -1.26 -6.00 1.21
N SER A 285 -2.48 -6.31 0.84
CA SER A 285 -2.82 -7.58 0.22
C SER A 285 -3.74 -7.34 -0.97
N GLU A 286 -3.41 -7.91 -2.13
CA GLU A 286 -4.18 -7.77 -3.37
C GLU A 286 -4.87 -9.08 -3.76
N TYR A 287 -6.16 -9.01 -4.04
CA TYR A 287 -6.99 -10.09 -4.58
C TYR A 287 -7.42 -9.76 -6.00
N ARG A 288 -7.71 -10.78 -6.79
CA ARG A 288 -8.41 -10.63 -8.07
C ARG A 288 -9.84 -11.10 -7.90
N ASN A 289 -10.76 -10.19 -8.17
CA ASN A 289 -12.20 -10.39 -7.99
C ASN A 289 -12.94 -9.78 -9.18
N VAL A 290 -14.20 -10.16 -9.34
CA VAL A 290 -15.07 -9.62 -10.39
C VAL A 290 -16.32 -9.02 -9.78
N ILE A 291 -16.65 -7.81 -10.22
CA ILE A 291 -17.96 -7.19 -9.99
C ILE A 291 -18.84 -7.48 -11.19
N GLU A 292 -20.03 -8.02 -10.97
CA GLU A 292 -21.03 -8.23 -12.01
C GLU A 292 -22.18 -7.22 -11.88
N ILE A 293 -22.60 -6.64 -13.00
CA ILE A 293 -23.74 -5.71 -13.07
C ILE A 293 -24.78 -6.30 -14.02
N ASP A 294 -25.97 -6.60 -13.49
CA ASP A 294 -27.06 -7.17 -14.27
C ASP A 294 -27.86 -6.10 -15.05
N LYS A 295 -28.86 -6.56 -15.80
CA LYS A 295 -29.79 -5.70 -16.53
C LYS A 295 -30.50 -4.67 -15.63
N ASN A 296 -30.84 -5.05 -14.41
CA ASN A 296 -31.53 -4.21 -13.43
C ASN A 296 -30.58 -3.26 -12.68
N ARG A 297 -29.29 -3.25 -13.01
CA ARG A 297 -28.22 -2.52 -12.31
C ARG A 297 -27.98 -3.02 -10.88
N SER A 298 -28.40 -4.23 -10.58
CA SER A 298 -28.00 -4.94 -9.37
C SER A 298 -26.52 -5.29 -9.48
N ILE A 299 -25.79 -5.11 -8.37
CA ILE A 299 -24.35 -5.33 -8.30
C ILE A 299 -24.13 -6.62 -7.51
N PHE A 300 -23.35 -7.54 -8.08
CA PHE A 300 -22.93 -8.78 -7.45
C PHE A 300 -21.41 -8.84 -7.35
N THR A 301 -20.90 -9.40 -6.27
CA THR A 301 -19.47 -9.61 -6.01
C THR A 301 -19.20 -11.08 -5.76
N ASP A 302 -18.01 -11.55 -6.11
CA ASP A 302 -17.55 -12.93 -5.88
C ASP A 302 -16.80 -13.11 -4.54
N TYR A 303 -16.92 -12.14 -3.63
CA TYR A 303 -16.29 -12.09 -2.31
C TYR A 303 -17.21 -11.53 -1.24
#